data_AF-A0A1I1BN41-F1
#
_entry.id   AF-A0A1I1BN41-F1
#
_cell.length_a   1.000
_cell.length_b   1.000
_cell.length_c   1.000
_cell.angle_alpha   90.00
_cell.angle_beta   90.00
_cell.angle_gamma   90.00
#
_symmetry.space_group_name_H-M   'P 1'
#
loop_
_entity.id
_entity.type
_entity.pdbx_description
1 polymer ?
#
loop_
_entity_poly.entity_id
_entity_poly.type
_entity_poly.pdbx_seq_one_letter_code
_entity_poly.pdbx_strand_id
1 'polypeptide(L)'
;MVFACTFGHRSRSALVRLTATGAFFLAAGAAFAGCGQPMEAGRHALTIEADGITRQAVYYVPSSYTGNDKVPVVFDFHGSNSNPTGQLNRSSWDKVAEKNGFIAIALQGSLPGKTPGTFAWNVPHVEVSKAIIPTGGKGGLDEISFIREAVDEVKEDFCVDPNRIFASGYSGGGRMLSAYLCSGGEGFTGAGFVNSLRAGRPVETDGKWGPDKENCSPAKPISIMAFAGIKDRQNPYAGGGAAYWQYSFKTAIQRWTDLDGCKGNDNSKTVDDVTFSMYGTCKNGARIASYVFANGTHDWPKPVAAKQAVIAAAKDGAASVTKVAAVASSAKAAFDTNVDPAFRMWDFFGKADSTDVVATAAPAKSKAGAKSGTSVASDCAIQAEIEGTSCSSSQPINMRRSGQGVQDAL
;
A
#
# COMPACT_ATOMS: atom_id res chain seq x y z
N MET A 1 -20.11 -3.67 -62.16
CA MET A 1 -20.92 -4.91 -62.09
C MET A 1 -21.66 -4.90 -60.77
N VAL A 2 -22.99 -4.84 -60.83
CA VAL A 2 -23.91 -4.80 -59.68
C VAL A 2 -24.65 -6.12 -59.63
N PHE A 3 -24.72 -6.78 -58.48
CA PHE A 3 -25.78 -7.69 -57.98
C PHE A 3 -25.38 -8.10 -56.55
N ALA A 4 -26.24 -8.46 -55.60
CA ALA A 4 -27.57 -8.08 -55.14
C ALA A 4 -27.78 -8.89 -53.85
N CYS A 5 -28.38 -8.29 -52.80
CA CYS A 5 -28.75 -8.99 -51.56
C CYS A 5 -29.87 -10.02 -51.77
N THR A 6 -29.87 -11.09 -50.98
CA THR A 6 -31.08 -11.86 -50.65
C THR A 6 -31.19 -12.08 -49.14
N PHE A 7 -32.38 -11.78 -48.61
CA PHE A 7 -32.84 -12.04 -47.26
C PHE A 7 -33.43 -13.46 -47.15
N GLY A 8 -33.26 -14.10 -46.00
CA GLY A 8 -33.98 -15.33 -45.62
C GLY A 8 -34.59 -15.18 -44.23
N HIS A 9 -35.90 -15.39 -44.14
CA HIS A 9 -36.72 -15.32 -42.92
C HIS A 9 -37.33 -16.72 -42.68
N ARG A 10 -37.33 -17.25 -41.45
CA ARG A 10 -38.28 -18.27 -40.98
C ARG A 10 -38.53 -18.16 -39.47
N SER A 11 -39.74 -18.55 -39.09
CA SER A 11 -40.47 -18.22 -37.86
C SER A 11 -41.08 -19.49 -37.21
N ARG A 12 -41.43 -19.38 -35.92
CA ARG A 12 -42.50 -20.06 -35.12
C ARG A 12 -42.18 -21.25 -34.17
N SER A 13 -42.20 -20.93 -32.87
CA SER A 13 -43.10 -21.37 -31.76
C SER A 13 -43.28 -22.85 -31.34
N ALA A 14 -43.13 -23.14 -30.02
CA ALA A 14 -44.16 -23.65 -29.05
C ALA A 14 -43.56 -24.25 -27.73
N LEU A 15 -43.91 -23.72 -26.54
CA LEU A 15 -44.62 -24.33 -25.36
C LEU A 15 -44.13 -25.70 -24.78
N VAL A 16 -44.15 -26.08 -23.48
CA VAL A 16 -44.38 -25.50 -22.13
C VAL A 16 -44.17 -26.61 -21.06
N ARG A 17 -43.64 -26.26 -19.86
CA ARG A 17 -43.68 -26.90 -18.49
C ARG A 17 -43.21 -28.37 -18.31
N LEU A 18 -42.59 -28.83 -17.21
CA LEU A 18 -42.93 -28.71 -15.78
C LEU A 18 -41.70 -29.00 -14.88
N THR A 19 -41.83 -28.59 -13.62
CA THR A 19 -40.87 -28.54 -12.49
C THR A 19 -40.31 -29.87 -11.97
N ALA A 20 -39.04 -29.86 -11.52
CA ALA A 20 -38.58 -30.70 -10.42
C ALA A 20 -37.63 -29.91 -9.50
N THR A 21 -38.08 -29.75 -8.26
CA THR A 21 -37.43 -29.14 -7.11
C THR A 21 -36.26 -30.02 -6.65
N GLY A 22 -35.10 -29.41 -6.42
CA GLY A 22 -33.93 -30.06 -5.86
C GLY A 22 -32.93 -29.02 -5.37
N ALA A 23 -33.24 -28.40 -4.24
CA ALA A 23 -32.36 -27.48 -3.55
C ALA A 23 -31.17 -28.25 -2.96
N PHE A 24 -30.01 -28.15 -3.59
CA PHE A 24 -28.72 -28.23 -2.91
C PHE A 24 -28.08 -26.85 -3.01
N PHE A 25 -28.40 -25.96 -2.07
CA PHE A 25 -27.51 -24.87 -1.73
C PHE A 25 -26.29 -25.49 -1.05
N LEU A 26 -25.36 -26.01 -1.84
CA LEU A 26 -23.96 -25.99 -1.43
C LEU A 26 -23.62 -24.50 -1.37
N ALA A 27 -23.64 -23.97 -0.15
CA ALA A 27 -22.89 -22.77 0.15
C ALA A 27 -21.41 -23.11 -0.11
N ALA A 28 -21.00 -23.01 -1.36
CA ALA A 28 -19.62 -22.76 -1.70
C ALA A 28 -19.34 -21.39 -1.09
N GLY A 29 -18.89 -21.39 0.17
CA GLY A 29 -18.10 -20.28 0.66
C GLY A 29 -17.05 -20.05 -0.42
N ALA A 30 -16.95 -18.81 -0.90
CA ALA A 30 -15.93 -18.44 -1.86
C ALA A 30 -14.58 -18.84 -1.24
N ALA A 31 -14.10 -20.03 -1.60
CA ALA A 31 -12.72 -20.39 -1.44
C ALA A 31 -12.02 -19.34 -2.29
N PHE A 32 -11.35 -18.40 -1.63
CA PHE A 32 -10.46 -17.48 -2.33
C PHE A 32 -9.57 -18.36 -3.21
N ALA A 33 -9.77 -18.23 -4.52
CA ALA A 33 -8.99 -18.95 -5.49
C ALA A 33 -7.50 -18.65 -5.19
N GLY A 34 -6.64 -19.66 -5.30
CA GLY A 34 -5.20 -19.57 -4.99
C GLY A 34 -4.76 -20.21 -3.67
N CYS A 35 -5.64 -20.35 -2.67
CA CYS A 35 -5.29 -21.08 -1.44
C CYS A 35 -5.33 -22.61 -1.61
N GLY A 36 -4.37 -23.30 -1.00
CA GLY A 36 -4.21 -24.76 -1.03
C GLY A 36 -3.34 -25.30 -2.17
N GLN A 37 -2.76 -24.42 -3.01
CA GLN A 37 -1.84 -24.80 -4.08
C GLN A 37 -0.42 -24.36 -3.74
N PRO A 38 0.52 -25.28 -3.47
CA PRO A 38 1.91 -24.92 -3.28
C PRO A 38 2.50 -24.43 -4.60
N MET A 39 3.41 -23.46 -4.53
CA MET A 39 4.12 -22.93 -5.68
C MET A 39 5.62 -23.16 -5.50
N GLU A 40 6.34 -23.34 -6.60
CA GLU A 40 7.79 -23.46 -6.56
C GLU A 40 8.41 -22.15 -6.05
N ALA A 41 9.39 -22.24 -5.16
CA ALA A 41 10.10 -21.06 -4.67
C ALA A 41 11.00 -20.46 -5.76
N GLY A 42 11.19 -19.14 -5.73
CA GLY A 42 12.04 -18.43 -6.69
C GLY A 42 11.25 -17.50 -7.60
N ARG A 43 11.91 -17.05 -8.68
CA ARG A 43 11.33 -16.12 -9.65
C ARG A 43 10.64 -16.87 -10.78
N HIS A 44 9.45 -16.41 -11.14
CA HIS A 44 8.60 -16.98 -12.17
C HIS A 44 8.08 -15.90 -13.11
N ALA A 45 7.89 -16.26 -14.37
CA ALA A 45 7.18 -15.39 -15.32
C ALA A 45 5.68 -15.43 -15.02
N LEU A 46 5.02 -14.30 -15.20
CA LEU A 46 3.55 -14.16 -15.10
C LEU A 46 3.05 -13.37 -16.30
N THR A 47 1.92 -13.81 -16.84
CA THR A 47 1.19 -13.12 -17.89
C THR A 47 -0.15 -12.69 -17.33
N ILE A 48 -0.48 -11.41 -17.46
CA ILE A 48 -1.71 -10.81 -16.96
C ILE A 48 -2.54 -10.34 -18.15
N GLU A 49 -3.81 -10.69 -18.20
CA GLU A 49 -4.71 -10.19 -19.24
C GLU A 49 -5.34 -8.87 -18.82
N ALA A 50 -5.10 -7.81 -19.59
CA ALA A 50 -5.70 -6.50 -19.33
C ALA A 50 -6.24 -5.90 -20.62
N ASP A 51 -7.53 -5.56 -20.63
CA ASP A 51 -8.24 -5.02 -21.82
C ASP A 51 -8.09 -5.91 -23.07
N GLY A 52 -8.02 -7.23 -22.87
CA GLY A 52 -7.80 -8.22 -23.95
C GLY A 52 -6.38 -8.24 -24.51
N ILE A 53 -5.41 -7.68 -23.78
CA ILE A 53 -3.99 -7.69 -24.13
C ILE A 53 -3.19 -8.41 -23.04
N THR A 54 -2.43 -9.41 -23.43
CA THR A 54 -1.46 -10.09 -22.57
C THR A 54 -0.31 -9.17 -22.20
N ARG A 55 -0.15 -8.90 -20.91
CA ARG A 55 0.94 -8.11 -20.31
C ARG A 55 1.87 -9.04 -19.53
N GLN A 56 3.13 -8.62 -19.38
CA GLN A 56 4.17 -9.44 -18.75
C GLN A 56 4.50 -8.93 -17.34
N ALA A 57 4.83 -9.85 -16.46
CA ALA A 57 5.30 -9.60 -15.10
C ALA A 57 6.28 -10.70 -14.67
N VAL A 58 6.96 -10.47 -13.55
CA VAL A 58 7.77 -11.47 -12.85
C VAL A 58 7.38 -11.45 -11.39
N TYR A 59 7.07 -12.60 -10.81
CA TYR A 59 6.83 -12.72 -9.38
C TYR A 59 7.90 -13.55 -8.70
N TYR A 60 8.06 -13.36 -7.41
CA TYR A 60 8.93 -14.11 -6.53
C TYR A 60 8.12 -14.78 -5.43
N VAL A 61 8.24 -16.10 -5.33
CA VAL A 61 7.65 -16.92 -4.27
C VAL A 61 8.74 -17.24 -3.26
N PRO A 62 8.57 -16.90 -1.97
CA PRO A 62 9.55 -17.24 -0.95
C PRO A 62 9.51 -18.73 -0.63
N SER A 63 10.63 -19.30 -0.18
CA SER A 63 10.72 -20.73 0.18
C SER A 63 9.76 -21.16 1.29
N SER A 64 9.30 -20.20 2.11
CA SER A 64 8.32 -20.43 3.17
C SER A 64 6.86 -20.46 2.69
N TYR A 65 6.57 -20.12 1.43
CA TYR A 65 5.19 -20.09 0.93
C TYR A 65 4.69 -21.50 0.63
N THR A 66 3.67 -21.92 1.37
CA THR A 66 3.06 -23.26 1.23
C THR A 66 1.74 -23.24 0.44
N GLY A 67 1.22 -22.05 0.14
CA GLY A 67 -0.12 -21.87 -0.41
C GLY A 67 -1.26 -22.02 0.61
N ASN A 68 -0.98 -22.39 1.86
CA ASN A 68 -2.02 -22.59 2.89
C ASN A 68 -2.32 -21.34 3.70
N ASP A 69 -1.29 -20.53 3.96
CA ASP A 69 -1.40 -19.31 4.75
C ASP A 69 -1.48 -18.10 3.83
N LYS A 70 -2.40 -17.18 4.14
CA LYS A 70 -2.50 -15.90 3.43
C LYS A 70 -1.27 -15.05 3.70
N VAL A 71 -0.50 -14.75 2.67
CA VAL A 71 0.72 -13.92 2.77
C VAL A 71 0.51 -12.51 2.21
N PRO A 72 1.30 -11.52 2.67
CA PRO A 72 1.34 -10.20 2.04
C PRO A 72 1.87 -10.24 0.60
N VAL A 73 1.63 -9.16 -0.14
CA VAL A 73 2.16 -8.96 -1.50
C VAL A 73 2.78 -7.57 -1.63
N VAL A 74 3.90 -7.47 -2.33
CA VAL A 74 4.50 -6.19 -2.74
C VAL A 74 4.61 -6.11 -4.26
N PHE A 75 3.90 -5.17 -4.86
CA PHE A 75 4.06 -4.82 -6.28
C PHE A 75 5.25 -3.86 -6.46
N ASP A 76 6.09 -4.08 -7.46
CA ASP A 76 7.33 -3.33 -7.70
C ASP A 76 7.40 -2.79 -9.14
N PHE A 77 7.44 -1.46 -9.25
CA PHE A 77 7.30 -0.74 -10.50
C PHE A 77 8.67 -0.25 -10.99
N HIS A 78 9.10 -0.76 -12.14
CA HIS A 78 10.41 -0.46 -12.70
C HIS A 78 10.56 0.99 -13.19
N GLY A 79 11.77 1.54 -13.11
CA GLY A 79 12.11 2.82 -13.73
C GLY A 79 12.11 2.76 -15.26
N SER A 80 12.11 3.91 -15.94
CA SER A 80 12.21 3.97 -17.40
C SER A 80 13.49 3.30 -17.92
N ASN A 81 13.41 2.65 -19.09
CA ASN A 81 14.48 1.85 -19.68
C ASN A 81 14.92 0.69 -18.76
N SER A 82 13.95 0.03 -18.13
CA SER A 82 14.17 -1.17 -17.33
C SER A 82 13.09 -2.22 -17.60
N ASN A 83 13.06 -3.31 -16.83
CA ASN A 83 12.11 -4.41 -16.97
C ASN A 83 11.88 -5.06 -15.59
N PRO A 84 10.90 -5.98 -15.45
CA PRO A 84 10.58 -6.61 -14.17
C PRO A 84 11.78 -7.21 -13.43
N THR A 85 12.56 -8.06 -14.11
CA THR A 85 13.76 -8.71 -13.55
C THR A 85 14.81 -7.70 -13.11
N GLY A 86 15.05 -6.67 -13.93
CA GLY A 86 15.98 -5.59 -13.63
C GLY A 86 15.55 -4.77 -12.41
N GLN A 87 14.25 -4.60 -12.21
CA GLN A 87 13.70 -3.92 -11.04
C GLN A 87 13.85 -4.74 -9.77
N LEU A 88 13.51 -6.04 -9.76
CA LEU A 88 13.75 -6.91 -8.59
C LEU A 88 15.23 -6.95 -8.21
N ASN A 89 16.14 -6.98 -9.20
CA ASN A 89 17.58 -6.89 -8.95
C ASN A 89 17.97 -5.55 -8.27
N ARG A 90 17.37 -4.45 -8.72
CA ARG A 90 17.62 -3.11 -8.18
C ARG A 90 17.06 -2.94 -6.78
N SER A 91 15.79 -3.29 -6.58
CA SER A 91 15.05 -3.07 -5.34
C SER A 91 15.42 -4.08 -4.26
N SER A 92 15.82 -5.30 -4.67
CA SER A 92 16.04 -6.44 -3.78
C SER A 92 14.78 -6.90 -3.04
N TRP A 93 13.58 -6.60 -3.57
CA TRP A 93 12.31 -7.04 -2.99
C TRP A 93 12.18 -8.56 -2.92
N ASP A 94 12.82 -9.31 -3.83
CA ASP A 94 12.92 -10.77 -3.77
C ASP A 94 13.65 -11.26 -2.51
N LYS A 95 14.75 -10.62 -2.13
CA LYS A 95 15.49 -10.95 -0.90
C LYS A 95 14.71 -10.57 0.36
N VAL A 96 13.97 -9.46 0.33
CA VAL A 96 13.10 -9.06 1.44
C VAL A 96 11.93 -10.02 1.56
N ALA A 97 11.34 -10.44 0.44
CA ALA A 97 10.29 -11.44 0.35
C ALA A 97 10.73 -12.78 0.94
N GLU A 98 11.88 -13.30 0.52
CA GLU A 98 12.45 -14.56 1.03
C GLU A 98 12.61 -14.53 2.55
N LYS A 99 13.15 -13.43 3.07
CA LYS A 99 13.42 -13.29 4.51
C LYS A 99 12.13 -13.21 5.34
N ASN A 100 11.06 -12.67 4.80
CA ASN A 100 9.87 -12.29 5.57
C ASN A 100 8.59 -13.05 5.19
N GLY A 101 8.66 -13.96 4.21
CA GLY A 101 7.55 -14.84 3.84
C GLY A 101 6.38 -14.11 3.17
N PHE A 102 6.66 -13.28 2.16
CA PHE A 102 5.64 -12.64 1.33
C PHE A 102 5.98 -12.73 -0.16
N ILE A 103 5.02 -12.47 -1.04
CA ILE A 103 5.21 -12.51 -2.50
C ILE A 103 5.62 -11.12 -3.02
N ALA A 104 6.61 -11.05 -3.90
CA ALA A 104 6.95 -9.82 -4.61
C ALA A 104 6.62 -9.94 -6.11
N ILE A 105 6.03 -8.90 -6.71
CA ILE A 105 5.57 -8.93 -8.11
C ILE A 105 6.06 -7.69 -8.83
N ALA A 106 6.91 -7.85 -9.84
CA ALA A 106 7.36 -6.76 -10.70
C ALA A 106 6.59 -6.75 -12.02
N LEU A 107 5.94 -5.64 -12.32
CA LEU A 107 5.11 -5.46 -13.52
C LEU A 107 5.90 -4.82 -14.67
N GLN A 108 5.56 -5.13 -15.92
CA GLN A 108 6.18 -4.53 -17.11
C GLN A 108 5.33 -3.39 -17.69
N GLY A 109 5.92 -2.20 -17.82
CA GLY A 109 5.32 -1.07 -18.52
C GLY A 109 5.10 -1.35 -20.01
N SER A 110 4.13 -0.68 -20.62
CA SER A 110 3.68 -0.96 -21.99
C SER A 110 4.56 -0.35 -23.08
N LEU A 111 5.30 0.71 -22.75
CA LEU A 111 6.09 1.45 -23.74
C LEU A 111 7.45 0.79 -23.96
N PRO A 112 7.96 0.78 -25.20
CA PRO A 112 9.33 0.36 -25.45
C PRO A 112 10.30 1.37 -24.81
N GLY A 113 11.36 0.83 -24.20
CA GLY A 113 12.51 1.61 -23.73
C GLY A 113 13.51 1.88 -24.85
N LYS A 114 14.60 2.58 -24.50
CA LYS A 114 15.66 2.96 -25.44
C LYS A 114 16.49 1.79 -25.95
N THR A 115 16.56 0.69 -25.19
CA THR A 115 17.33 -0.51 -25.54
C THR A 115 16.42 -1.73 -25.63
N PRO A 116 16.74 -2.73 -26.48
CA PRO A 116 15.96 -3.96 -26.56
C PRO A 116 15.76 -4.62 -25.20
N GLY A 117 14.55 -5.15 -24.94
CA GLY A 117 14.20 -5.80 -23.67
C GLY A 117 14.03 -4.83 -22.49
N THR A 118 13.90 -3.52 -22.76
CA THR A 118 13.57 -2.52 -21.73
C THR A 118 12.29 -1.78 -22.09
N PHE A 119 11.66 -1.21 -21.08
CA PHE A 119 10.32 -0.66 -21.12
C PHE A 119 10.22 0.65 -20.34
N ALA A 120 9.10 1.34 -20.53
CA ALA A 120 8.65 2.49 -19.76
C ALA A 120 7.13 2.41 -19.56
N TRP A 121 6.64 3.23 -18.63
CA TRP A 121 5.22 3.30 -18.30
C TRP A 121 4.53 4.39 -19.10
N ASN A 122 3.35 4.11 -19.64
CA ASN A 122 2.45 5.11 -20.21
C ASN A 122 1.72 5.87 -19.09
N VAL A 123 2.44 6.76 -18.40
CA VAL A 123 1.89 7.52 -17.26
C VAL A 123 0.81 8.50 -17.75
N PRO A 124 -0.44 8.42 -17.25
CA PRO A 124 -1.52 9.28 -17.72
C PRO A 124 -1.21 10.77 -17.59
N HIS A 125 -1.64 11.55 -18.58
CA HIS A 125 -1.57 13.02 -18.61
C HIS A 125 -0.17 13.65 -18.53
N VAL A 126 0.89 12.86 -18.69
CA VAL A 126 2.26 13.36 -18.82
C VAL A 126 2.90 12.77 -20.06
N GLU A 127 3.48 13.64 -20.89
CA GLU A 127 4.28 13.20 -22.02
C GLU A 127 5.55 12.52 -21.50
N VAL A 128 5.54 11.19 -21.47
CA VAL A 128 6.71 10.38 -21.10
C VAL A 128 7.62 10.08 -22.31
N SER A 129 7.10 10.26 -23.53
CA SER A 129 7.84 10.25 -24.79
C SER A 129 7.07 11.05 -25.85
N LYS A 130 7.72 11.49 -26.94
CA LYS A 130 7.07 12.14 -28.11
C LYS A 130 5.99 11.28 -28.81
N ALA A 131 5.74 10.07 -28.31
CA ALA A 131 4.76 9.13 -28.81
C ALA A 131 3.53 8.96 -27.90
N ILE A 132 3.18 9.91 -27.02
CA ILE A 132 2.02 9.77 -26.11
C ILE A 132 1.08 10.96 -26.23
N ILE A 133 -0.11 10.72 -26.78
CA ILE A 133 -1.21 11.70 -26.87
C ILE A 133 -2.19 11.47 -25.70
N PRO A 134 -2.81 12.52 -25.11
CA PRO A 134 -3.78 12.43 -24.02
C PRO A 134 -5.14 11.75 -24.31
N THR A 135 -5.28 10.94 -25.38
CA THR A 135 -6.60 10.41 -25.81
C THR A 135 -6.59 8.99 -26.42
N GLY A 136 -5.59 8.14 -26.16
CA GLY A 136 -5.69 6.71 -26.56
C GLY A 136 -5.62 6.43 -28.07
N GLY A 137 -5.07 7.35 -28.86
CA GLY A 137 -4.81 7.15 -30.28
C GLY A 137 -3.31 7.10 -30.59
N LYS A 138 -2.75 5.89 -30.62
CA LYS A 138 -1.33 5.54 -30.87
C LYS A 138 -0.33 6.19 -29.90
N GLY A 139 -0.17 5.55 -28.74
CA GLY A 139 0.89 5.90 -27.81
C GLY A 139 0.75 5.30 -26.42
N GLY A 140 0.96 3.98 -26.26
CA GLY A 140 0.92 3.28 -24.98
C GLY A 140 -0.43 2.65 -24.63
N LEU A 141 -0.39 1.64 -23.75
CA LEU A 141 -1.59 0.93 -23.25
C LEU A 141 -2.11 1.60 -21.98
N ASP A 142 -3.32 1.22 -21.55
CA ASP A 142 -3.89 1.67 -20.28
C ASP A 142 -3.15 0.99 -19.11
N GLU A 143 -2.29 1.75 -18.43
CA GLU A 143 -1.56 1.25 -17.27
C GLU A 143 -2.44 1.21 -16.02
N ILE A 144 -3.50 2.01 -15.94
CA ILE A 144 -4.40 2.05 -14.78
C ILE A 144 -5.24 0.78 -14.74
N SER A 145 -5.85 0.43 -15.89
CA SER A 145 -6.58 -0.83 -16.07
C SER A 145 -5.65 -2.01 -15.77
N PHE A 146 -4.46 -2.05 -16.41
CA PHE A 146 -3.49 -3.11 -16.18
C PHE A 146 -3.11 -3.30 -14.71
N ILE A 147 -2.84 -2.23 -13.95
CA ILE A 147 -2.47 -2.37 -12.52
C ILE A 147 -3.65 -2.92 -11.71
N ARG A 148 -4.89 -2.51 -12.02
CA ARG A 148 -6.08 -3.04 -11.34
C ARG A 148 -6.25 -4.53 -11.64
N GLU A 149 -6.24 -4.93 -12.91
CA GLU A 149 -6.37 -6.34 -13.30
C GLU A 149 -5.23 -7.18 -12.69
N ALA A 150 -4.00 -6.67 -12.66
CA ALA A 150 -2.87 -7.36 -12.03
C ALA A 150 -3.08 -7.59 -10.52
N VAL A 151 -3.69 -6.63 -9.81
CA VAL A 151 -3.98 -6.78 -8.38
C VAL A 151 -5.10 -7.80 -8.17
N ASP A 152 -6.10 -7.84 -9.03
CA ASP A 152 -7.22 -8.76 -8.90
C ASP A 152 -6.83 -10.19 -9.28
N GLU A 153 -6.10 -10.39 -10.39
CA GLU A 153 -5.53 -11.68 -10.78
C GLU A 153 -4.65 -12.27 -9.67
N VAL A 154 -3.85 -11.44 -9.00
CA VAL A 154 -3.00 -11.91 -7.89
C VAL A 154 -3.82 -12.34 -6.67
N LYS A 155 -4.98 -11.74 -6.40
CA LYS A 155 -5.89 -12.20 -5.33
C LYS A 155 -6.60 -13.50 -5.69
N GLU A 156 -6.73 -13.80 -6.98
CA GLU A 156 -7.39 -14.99 -7.51
C GLU A 156 -6.43 -16.17 -7.68
N ASP A 157 -5.15 -15.92 -7.98
CA ASP A 157 -4.20 -16.99 -8.27
C ASP A 157 -3.35 -17.40 -7.06
N PHE A 158 -3.21 -16.51 -6.07
CA PHE A 158 -2.33 -16.72 -4.93
C PHE A 158 -3.09 -16.70 -3.61
N CYS A 159 -2.60 -17.47 -2.62
CA CYS A 159 -3.09 -17.40 -1.25
C CYS A 159 -2.55 -16.15 -0.55
N VAL A 160 -3.18 -15.02 -0.83
CA VAL A 160 -2.73 -13.71 -0.35
C VAL A 160 -3.75 -13.08 0.60
N ASP A 161 -3.26 -12.18 1.44
CA ASP A 161 -4.11 -11.34 2.26
C ASP A 161 -4.49 -10.06 1.51
N PRO A 162 -5.77 -9.86 1.14
CA PRO A 162 -6.20 -8.67 0.39
C PRO A 162 -6.02 -7.37 1.18
N ASN A 163 -5.83 -7.43 2.50
CA ASN A 163 -5.56 -6.26 3.34
C ASN A 163 -4.06 -5.97 3.50
N ARG A 164 -3.18 -6.81 2.96
CA ARG A 164 -1.71 -6.64 3.04
C ARG A 164 -1.07 -6.68 1.66
N ILE A 165 -1.66 -5.93 0.74
CA ILE A 165 -1.09 -5.65 -0.59
C ILE A 165 -0.49 -4.25 -0.58
N PHE A 166 0.79 -4.17 -0.92
CA PHE A 166 1.58 -2.95 -0.95
C PHE A 166 2.16 -2.73 -2.34
N ALA A 167 2.62 -1.52 -2.60
CA ALA A 167 3.31 -1.18 -3.84
C ALA A 167 4.60 -0.40 -3.58
N SER A 168 5.53 -0.46 -4.52
CA SER A 168 6.73 0.36 -4.52
C SER A 168 7.14 0.73 -5.94
N GLY A 169 7.74 1.89 -6.15
CA GLY A 169 8.15 2.29 -7.49
C GLY A 169 9.38 3.18 -7.54
N TYR A 170 10.25 2.87 -8.49
CA TYR A 170 11.47 3.62 -8.75
C TYR A 170 11.32 4.54 -9.96
N SER A 171 11.78 5.79 -9.87
CA SER A 171 11.81 6.74 -10.98
C SER A 171 10.48 6.80 -11.76
N GLY A 172 10.47 6.46 -13.05
CA GLY A 172 9.26 6.36 -13.87
C GLY A 172 8.18 5.41 -13.34
N GLY A 173 8.55 4.31 -12.69
CA GLY A 173 7.61 3.37 -12.09
C GLY A 173 6.90 3.95 -10.86
N GLY A 174 7.60 4.74 -10.05
CA GLY A 174 6.94 5.45 -8.94
C GLY A 174 6.09 6.64 -9.41
N ARG A 175 6.40 7.24 -10.57
CA ARG A 175 5.47 8.18 -11.23
C ARG A 175 4.19 7.48 -11.65
N MET A 176 4.30 6.27 -12.23
CA MET A 176 3.13 5.46 -12.58
C MET A 176 2.31 5.08 -11.34
N LEU A 177 2.98 4.61 -10.28
CA LEU A 177 2.31 4.29 -9.02
C LEU A 177 1.60 5.53 -8.43
N SER A 178 2.23 6.71 -8.50
CA SER A 178 1.59 7.97 -8.08
C SER A 178 0.33 8.26 -8.90
N ALA A 179 0.39 8.06 -10.23
CA ALA A 179 -0.76 8.26 -11.11
C ALA A 179 -1.90 7.27 -10.83
N TYR A 180 -1.57 6.00 -10.56
CA TYR A 180 -2.55 4.99 -10.15
C TYR A 180 -3.28 5.35 -8.86
N LEU A 181 -2.54 5.76 -7.83
CA LEU A 181 -3.17 6.21 -6.59
C LEU A 181 -4.01 7.47 -6.82
N CYS A 182 -3.49 8.44 -7.58
CA CYS A 182 -4.18 9.68 -7.90
C CYS A 182 -5.45 9.48 -8.76
N SER A 183 -5.58 8.40 -9.52
CA SER A 183 -6.78 8.11 -10.31
C SER A 183 -7.90 7.46 -9.49
N GLY A 184 -7.74 7.35 -8.17
CA GLY A 184 -8.66 6.59 -7.32
C GLY A 184 -8.43 5.08 -7.38
N GLY A 185 -7.24 4.63 -7.79
CA GLY A 185 -6.87 3.22 -7.76
C GLY A 185 -6.95 2.63 -6.35
N GLU A 186 -7.53 1.45 -6.23
CA GLU A 186 -7.69 0.73 -4.97
C GLU A 186 -6.67 -0.41 -4.83
N GLY A 187 -6.88 -1.34 -3.90
CA GLY A 187 -6.05 -2.54 -3.77
C GLY A 187 -4.76 -2.38 -2.97
N PHE A 188 -4.14 -1.20 -2.92
CA PHE A 188 -2.96 -0.97 -2.08
C PHE A 188 -3.29 -0.37 -0.71
N THR A 189 -2.56 -0.82 0.32
CA THR A 189 -2.66 -0.33 1.71
C THR A 189 -1.47 0.54 2.11
N GLY A 190 -0.36 0.42 1.40
CA GLY A 190 0.82 1.26 1.54
C GLY A 190 1.64 1.32 0.26
N ALA A 191 2.33 2.44 0.05
CA ALA A 191 3.07 2.72 -1.16
C ALA A 191 4.46 3.31 -0.87
N GLY A 192 5.47 2.76 -1.54
CA GLY A 192 6.86 3.16 -1.45
C GLY A 192 7.36 3.87 -2.70
N PHE A 193 8.12 4.95 -2.56
CA PHE A 193 8.59 5.73 -3.70
C PHE A 193 10.08 6.02 -3.60
N VAL A 194 10.87 5.60 -4.58
CA VAL A 194 12.30 5.93 -4.64
C VAL A 194 12.57 6.87 -5.81
N ASN A 195 12.96 8.11 -5.48
CA ASN A 195 13.23 9.19 -6.43
C ASN A 195 12.10 9.40 -7.44
N SER A 196 10.84 9.38 -6.99
CA SER A 196 9.70 9.21 -7.90
C SER A 196 8.34 9.77 -7.46
N LEU A 197 8.18 10.15 -6.19
CA LEU A 197 6.87 10.55 -5.65
C LEU A 197 6.29 11.76 -6.37
N ARG A 198 5.04 11.63 -6.81
CA ARG A 198 4.19 12.70 -7.36
C ARG A 198 2.82 12.67 -6.68
N ALA A 199 2.07 13.75 -6.78
CA ALA A 199 0.74 13.93 -6.20
C ALA A 199 -0.20 14.64 -7.20
N GLY A 200 -0.21 14.15 -8.44
CA GLY A 200 -0.85 14.76 -9.60
C GLY A 200 0.16 15.22 -10.66
N ARG A 201 -0.28 15.39 -11.91
CA ARG A 201 0.57 15.93 -12.98
C ARG A 201 1.06 17.35 -12.64
N PRO A 202 2.24 17.77 -13.11
CA PRO A 202 2.67 19.15 -12.95
C PRO A 202 1.84 20.09 -13.82
N VAL A 203 1.33 21.17 -13.24
CA VAL A 203 0.69 22.28 -13.94
C VAL A 203 1.27 23.60 -13.46
N GLU A 204 1.32 24.57 -14.36
CA GLU A 204 1.73 25.93 -14.04
C GLU A 204 0.50 26.80 -13.86
N THR A 205 0.42 27.52 -12.75
CA THR A 205 -0.63 28.51 -12.47
C THR A 205 0.06 29.77 -11.97
N ASP A 206 -0.20 30.90 -12.63
CA ASP A 206 0.39 32.20 -12.31
C ASP A 206 1.94 32.16 -12.20
N GLY A 207 2.59 31.45 -13.13
CA GLY A 207 4.05 31.34 -13.18
C GLY A 207 4.66 30.40 -12.13
N LYS A 208 3.83 29.62 -11.42
CA LYS A 208 4.26 28.68 -10.38
C LYS A 208 3.84 27.26 -10.71
N TRP A 209 4.82 26.36 -10.72
CA TRP A 209 4.58 24.93 -10.85
C TRP A 209 4.05 24.30 -9.57
N GLY A 210 2.97 23.54 -9.70
CA GLY A 210 2.35 22.79 -8.62
C GLY A 210 1.71 21.48 -9.12
N PRO A 211 1.28 20.62 -8.19
CA PRO A 211 0.46 19.47 -8.54
C PRO A 211 -0.94 19.92 -8.95
N ASP A 212 -1.44 19.36 -10.04
CA ASP A 212 -2.83 19.54 -10.46
C ASP A 212 -3.78 18.88 -9.47
N LYS A 213 -4.66 19.67 -8.86
CA LYS A 213 -5.62 19.20 -7.85
C LYS A 213 -6.70 18.31 -8.46
N GLU A 214 -7.09 18.59 -9.70
CA GLU A 214 -8.14 17.84 -10.40
C GLU A 214 -7.65 16.48 -10.90
N ASN A 215 -6.32 16.30 -10.97
CA ASN A 215 -5.69 15.08 -11.44
C ASN A 215 -5.23 14.14 -10.31
N CYS A 216 -5.56 14.44 -9.05
CA CYS A 216 -5.21 13.55 -7.94
C CYS A 216 -6.32 13.48 -6.88
N SER A 217 -7.06 12.38 -6.93
CA SER A 217 -8.13 12.00 -6.02
C SER A 217 -7.93 10.54 -5.57
N PRO A 218 -7.08 10.29 -4.55
CA PRO A 218 -6.91 8.94 -4.02
C PRO A 218 -8.20 8.39 -3.41
N ALA A 219 -8.44 7.09 -3.58
CA ALA A 219 -9.66 6.42 -3.09
C ALA A 219 -9.78 6.47 -1.56
N LYS A 220 -8.65 6.44 -0.87
CA LYS A 220 -8.54 6.49 0.59
C LYS A 220 -7.17 7.06 1.00
N PRO A 221 -7.04 7.58 2.24
CA PRO A 221 -5.72 7.83 2.82
C PRO A 221 -4.84 6.59 2.75
N ILE A 222 -3.55 6.75 2.43
CA ILE A 222 -2.63 5.64 2.17
C ILE A 222 -1.28 5.87 2.85
N SER A 223 -0.74 4.83 3.49
CA SER A 223 0.57 4.93 4.11
C SER A 223 1.67 5.09 3.06
N ILE A 224 2.41 6.19 3.08
CA ILE A 224 3.46 6.49 2.11
C ILE A 224 4.83 6.49 2.77
N MET A 225 5.80 5.85 2.12
CA MET A 225 7.21 6.02 2.44
C MET A 225 8.00 6.43 1.19
N ALA A 226 8.63 7.60 1.23
CA ALA A 226 9.29 8.17 0.07
C ALA A 226 10.79 8.44 0.31
N PHE A 227 11.62 8.22 -0.70
CA PHE A 227 13.07 8.39 -0.65
C PHE A 227 13.47 9.37 -1.75
N ALA A 228 14.33 10.35 -1.43
CA ALA A 228 14.81 11.33 -2.39
C ALA A 228 16.29 11.65 -2.22
N GLY A 229 17.02 11.78 -3.33
CA GLY A 229 18.37 12.31 -3.38
C GLY A 229 18.39 13.81 -3.71
N ILE A 230 19.10 14.62 -2.92
CA ILE A 230 19.24 16.07 -3.19
C ILE A 230 20.01 16.33 -4.50
N LYS A 231 20.97 15.46 -4.85
CA LYS A 231 21.80 15.56 -6.07
C LYS A 231 21.21 14.79 -7.26
N ASP A 232 19.95 14.35 -7.17
CA ASP A 232 19.24 13.74 -8.29
C ASP A 232 19.11 14.75 -9.45
N ARG A 233 19.65 14.41 -10.63
CA ARG A 233 19.58 15.25 -11.83
C ARG A 233 18.45 14.85 -12.79
N GLN A 234 17.84 13.68 -12.59
CA GLN A 234 16.77 13.18 -13.45
C GLN A 234 15.42 13.63 -12.92
N ASN A 235 15.24 13.48 -11.62
CA ASN A 235 14.08 13.90 -10.87
C ASN A 235 14.54 14.86 -9.75
N PRO A 236 14.94 16.12 -10.08
CA PRO A 236 15.49 17.06 -9.11
C PRO A 236 14.62 17.24 -7.87
N TYR A 237 15.24 17.16 -6.69
CA TYR A 237 14.56 17.33 -5.40
C TYR A 237 13.79 18.66 -5.32
N ALA A 238 14.39 19.74 -5.83
CA ALA A 238 13.81 21.07 -5.85
C ALA A 238 12.72 21.28 -6.91
N GLY A 239 12.53 20.32 -7.83
CA GLY A 239 11.73 20.54 -9.04
C GLY A 239 12.52 21.23 -10.15
N GLY A 240 11.83 21.76 -11.17
CA GLY A 240 12.43 22.40 -12.34
C GLY A 240 13.08 21.43 -13.33
N GLY A 241 12.66 20.15 -13.30
CA GLY A 241 13.17 19.12 -14.20
C GLY A 241 12.47 19.10 -15.56
N ALA A 242 12.35 17.90 -16.14
CA ALA A 242 11.56 17.70 -17.35
C ALA A 242 10.08 18.09 -17.15
N ALA A 243 9.30 18.15 -18.23
CA ALA A 243 7.87 18.51 -18.20
C ALA A 243 7.05 17.68 -17.19
N TYR A 244 7.37 16.40 -17.04
CA TYR A 244 6.74 15.51 -16.05
C TYR A 244 7.27 15.69 -14.61
N TRP A 245 8.27 16.55 -14.38
CA TRP A 245 8.98 16.73 -13.10
C TRP A 245 9.19 18.21 -12.72
N GLN A 246 8.14 19.03 -12.71
CA GLN A 246 8.30 20.47 -12.46
C GLN A 246 8.25 20.90 -10.98
N TYR A 247 7.29 20.41 -10.17
CA TYR A 247 7.24 20.78 -8.74
C TYR A 247 8.19 19.92 -7.89
N SER A 248 8.55 20.42 -6.70
CA SER A 248 9.52 19.79 -5.79
C SER A 248 9.02 18.52 -5.09
N PHE A 249 9.95 17.70 -4.59
CA PHE A 249 9.62 16.55 -3.73
C PHE A 249 8.87 16.98 -2.46
N LYS A 250 9.30 18.09 -1.83
CA LYS A 250 8.63 18.64 -0.65
C LYS A 250 7.18 19.03 -0.95
N THR A 251 6.92 19.58 -2.13
CA THR A 251 5.56 19.90 -2.59
C THR A 251 4.72 18.63 -2.76
N ALA A 252 5.29 17.54 -3.27
CA ALA A 252 4.60 16.26 -3.37
C ALA A 252 4.21 15.71 -1.98
N ILE A 253 5.15 15.71 -1.02
CA ILE A 253 4.91 15.28 0.37
C ILE A 253 3.80 16.12 1.00
N GLN A 254 3.88 17.45 0.89
CA GLN A 254 2.86 18.34 1.45
C GLN A 254 1.47 18.05 0.85
N ARG A 255 1.39 17.81 -0.45
CA ARG A 255 0.10 17.51 -1.08
C ARG A 255 -0.47 16.19 -0.56
N TRP A 256 0.35 15.15 -0.38
CA TRP A 256 -0.10 13.89 0.23
C TRP A 256 -0.52 14.06 1.69
N THR A 257 0.19 14.87 2.48
CA THR A 257 -0.27 15.15 3.86
C THR A 257 -1.62 15.86 3.89
N ASP A 258 -1.90 16.73 2.92
CA ASP A 258 -3.19 17.41 2.80
C ASP A 258 -4.29 16.42 2.36
N LEU A 259 -4.02 15.58 1.36
CA LEU A 259 -4.94 14.56 0.85
C LEU A 259 -5.34 13.56 1.95
N ASP A 260 -4.37 13.13 2.76
CA ASP A 260 -4.57 12.13 3.82
C ASP A 260 -5.02 12.76 5.14
N GLY A 261 -5.14 14.09 5.21
CA GLY A 261 -5.59 14.81 6.39
C GLY A 261 -4.67 14.62 7.61
N CYS A 262 -3.36 14.63 7.38
CA CYS A 262 -2.37 14.48 8.42
C CYS A 262 -2.39 15.65 9.42
N LYS A 263 -2.19 15.34 10.70
CA LYS A 263 -2.13 16.28 11.81
C LYS A 263 -0.75 16.28 12.45
N GLY A 264 -0.41 17.41 13.08
CA GLY A 264 0.88 17.60 13.74
C GLY A 264 1.98 18.02 12.76
N ASN A 265 3.17 18.23 13.31
CA ASN A 265 4.36 18.63 12.55
C ASN A 265 5.15 17.40 12.10
N ASP A 266 6.06 17.61 11.15
CA ASP A 266 7.02 16.59 10.78
C ASP A 266 7.97 16.31 11.95
N ASN A 267 8.04 15.06 12.38
CA ASN A 267 9.02 14.64 13.39
C ASN A 267 10.36 14.34 12.69
N SER A 268 11.02 15.40 12.21
CA SER A 268 12.25 15.28 11.44
C SER A 268 13.51 15.10 12.29
N LYS A 269 14.45 14.28 11.79
CA LYS A 269 15.76 14.04 12.38
C LYS A 269 16.79 13.86 11.27
N THR A 270 17.99 14.40 11.47
CA THR A 270 19.10 14.29 10.51
C THR A 270 20.32 13.68 11.18
N VAL A 271 20.90 12.64 10.56
CA VAL A 271 22.11 11.92 10.99
C VAL A 271 22.84 11.48 9.72
N ASP A 272 24.16 11.64 9.70
CA ASP A 272 25.05 11.24 8.57
C ASP A 272 24.53 11.66 7.19
N ASP A 273 24.14 12.94 7.03
CA ASP A 273 23.60 13.50 5.78
C ASP A 273 22.28 12.85 5.28
N VAL A 274 21.60 12.10 6.15
CA VAL A 274 20.28 11.51 5.90
C VAL A 274 19.26 12.16 6.83
N THR A 275 18.26 12.81 6.25
CA THR A 275 17.12 13.36 6.98
C THR A 275 15.94 12.40 6.88
N PHE A 276 15.45 11.94 8.02
CA PHE A 276 14.19 11.23 8.12
C PHE A 276 13.09 12.18 8.63
N SER A 277 11.92 12.16 8.01
CA SER A 277 10.73 12.90 8.46
C SER A 277 9.51 11.99 8.52
N MET A 278 8.61 12.21 9.47
CA MET A 278 7.39 11.43 9.63
C MET A 278 6.20 12.29 10.08
N TYR A 279 5.09 12.12 9.38
CA TYR A 279 3.74 12.49 9.80
C TYR A 279 3.04 11.22 10.28
N GLY A 280 2.97 11.06 11.60
CA GLY A 280 2.52 9.82 12.23
C GLY A 280 1.02 9.70 12.47
N THR A 281 0.23 10.73 12.15
CA THR A 281 -1.20 10.76 12.43
C THR A 281 -1.96 11.36 11.25
N CYS A 282 -2.43 10.51 10.35
CA CYS A 282 -3.34 10.89 9.27
C CYS A 282 -4.69 10.19 9.42
N LYS A 283 -5.63 10.49 8.53
CA LYS A 283 -6.95 9.83 8.55
C LYS A 283 -6.77 8.32 8.36
N ASN A 284 -7.64 7.54 9.01
CA ASN A 284 -7.69 6.07 8.93
C ASN A 284 -6.35 5.37 9.28
N GLY A 285 -5.55 5.95 10.18
CA GLY A 285 -4.27 5.34 10.61
C GLY A 285 -3.15 5.44 9.56
N ALA A 286 -3.37 6.15 8.44
CA ALA A 286 -2.32 6.36 7.46
C ALA A 286 -1.17 7.19 8.06
N ARG A 287 0.04 6.96 7.54
CA ARG A 287 1.28 7.65 7.95
C ARG A 287 2.07 8.02 6.71
N ILE A 288 2.80 9.14 6.78
CA ILE A 288 3.66 9.58 5.67
C ILE A 288 5.07 9.77 6.18
N ALA A 289 6.00 8.98 5.66
CA ALA A 289 7.41 9.00 6.00
C ALA A 289 8.26 9.42 4.80
N SER A 290 9.40 10.06 5.06
CA SER A 290 10.41 10.25 4.03
C SER A 290 11.84 10.13 4.52
N TYR A 291 12.71 9.71 3.62
CA TYR A 291 14.17 9.77 3.75
C TYR A 291 14.73 10.67 2.65
N VAL A 292 15.55 11.64 3.04
CA VAL A 292 16.22 12.56 2.11
C VAL A 292 17.72 12.45 2.31
N PHE A 293 18.43 12.11 1.24
CA PHE A 293 19.88 11.92 1.24
C PHE A 293 20.55 13.17 0.66
N ALA A 294 21.31 13.91 1.46
CA ALA A 294 21.95 15.16 1.02
C ALA A 294 22.94 14.94 -0.13
N ASN A 295 23.59 13.77 -0.14
CA ASN A 295 24.51 13.36 -1.20
C ASN A 295 23.90 12.37 -2.21
N GLY A 296 22.61 12.01 -2.06
CA GLY A 296 21.96 11.02 -2.89
C GLY A 296 21.72 11.51 -4.32
N THR A 297 21.94 10.62 -5.28
CA THR A 297 21.73 10.78 -6.72
C THR A 297 20.44 10.07 -7.16
N HIS A 298 20.23 9.94 -8.48
CA HIS A 298 19.12 9.16 -9.05
C HIS A 298 19.39 7.66 -9.02
N ASP A 299 19.68 7.14 -7.83
CA ASP A 299 19.98 5.73 -7.60
C ASP A 299 18.99 5.14 -6.61
N TRP A 300 18.90 3.81 -6.57
CA TRP A 300 18.26 3.13 -5.44
C TRP A 300 19.29 3.06 -4.31
N PRO A 301 19.09 3.76 -3.18
CA PRO A 301 20.05 3.73 -2.08
C PRO A 301 20.38 2.30 -1.67
N LYS A 302 21.66 1.99 -1.55
CA LYS A 302 22.13 0.72 -1.03
C LYS A 302 22.88 0.94 0.27
N PRO A 303 22.73 0.02 1.24
CA PRO A 303 23.53 0.02 2.45
C PRO A 303 25.02 0.17 2.15
N VAL A 304 25.68 1.13 2.77
CA VAL A 304 27.14 1.23 2.70
C VAL A 304 27.69 0.14 3.60
N ALA A 305 28.64 -0.67 3.10
CA ALA A 305 29.30 -1.66 3.94
C ALA A 305 29.87 -0.97 5.18
N ALA A 306 29.56 -1.49 6.37
CA ALA A 306 30.07 -0.93 7.62
C ALA A 306 31.59 -0.87 7.53
N LYS A 307 32.17 0.34 7.58
CA LYS A 307 33.61 0.49 7.73
C LYS A 307 33.98 -0.12 9.07
N GLN A 308 34.60 -1.31 9.07
CA GLN A 308 35.32 -1.78 10.25
C GLN A 308 36.41 -0.74 10.52
N ALA A 309 36.28 0.00 11.62
CA ALA A 309 37.33 0.87 12.11
C ALA A 309 38.47 -0.02 12.63
N VAL A 310 39.34 -0.48 11.74
CA VAL A 310 40.65 -1.01 12.13
C VAL A 310 41.50 0.20 12.49
N ILE A 311 41.37 0.68 13.73
CA ILE A 311 42.33 1.63 14.29
C ILE A 311 43.64 0.87 14.45
N ALA A 312 44.67 1.39 13.79
CA ALA A 312 46.03 0.87 13.79
C ALA A 312 46.58 0.76 15.22
N ALA A 313 46.59 -0.44 15.79
CA ALA A 313 47.52 -0.83 16.84
C ALA A 313 48.74 -1.47 16.17
N ALA A 314 49.58 -0.64 15.57
CA ALA A 314 50.89 -1.07 15.07
C ALA A 314 51.94 0.02 15.37
N LYS A 315 52.05 0.40 16.65
CA LYS A 315 53.33 0.79 17.24
C LYS A 315 53.37 0.21 18.65
N ASP A 316 54.46 -0.52 18.88
CA ASP A 316 54.96 -1.04 20.16
C ASP A 316 54.25 -2.27 20.75
N GLY A 317 54.85 -3.43 20.45
CA GLY A 317 55.47 -4.24 21.50
C GLY A 317 54.57 -4.99 22.49
N ALA A 318 54.71 -6.31 22.43
CA ALA A 318 54.49 -7.29 23.49
C ALA A 318 53.05 -7.77 23.76
N ALA A 319 52.98 -9.10 23.82
CA ALA A 319 51.86 -9.96 24.11
C ALA A 319 50.90 -9.43 25.19
N SER A 320 49.61 -9.39 24.85
CA SER A 320 48.54 -9.79 25.76
C SER A 320 47.28 -10.05 24.96
N VAL A 321 46.60 -11.13 25.34
CA VAL A 321 45.34 -11.59 24.75
C VAL A 321 44.26 -10.56 25.08
N THR A 322 44.01 -9.60 24.21
CA THR A 322 42.91 -8.66 24.40
C THR A 322 41.63 -9.33 23.93
N LYS A 323 40.82 -9.77 24.90
CA LYS A 323 39.38 -10.01 24.71
C LYS A 323 38.84 -8.95 23.76
N VAL A 324 38.25 -9.37 22.64
CA VAL A 324 37.35 -8.51 21.88
C VAL A 324 36.18 -8.25 22.83
N ALA A 325 36.27 -7.16 23.60
CA ALA A 325 35.13 -6.62 24.26
C ALA A 325 34.18 -6.19 23.14
N ALA A 326 33.20 -7.05 22.84
CA ALA A 326 32.02 -6.61 22.15
C ALA A 326 31.50 -5.42 22.96
N VAL A 327 31.68 -4.21 22.43
CA VAL A 327 31.09 -3.01 23.00
C VAL A 327 29.60 -3.14 22.74
N ALA A 328 28.92 -3.86 23.62
CA ALA A 328 27.49 -3.80 23.77
C ALA A 328 27.18 -2.44 24.41
N SER A 329 27.08 -1.40 23.59
CA SER A 329 26.11 -0.34 23.80
C SER A 329 26.09 0.59 22.59
N SER A 330 24.99 0.56 21.85
CA SER A 330 24.25 1.81 21.66
C SER A 330 22.78 1.43 21.74
N ALA A 331 22.01 2.21 22.47
CA ALA A 331 20.56 2.19 22.30
C ALA A 331 20.27 2.20 20.79
N LYS A 332 19.37 1.33 20.32
CA LYS A 332 18.96 1.27 18.91
C LYS A 332 18.77 2.71 18.43
N ALA A 333 19.58 3.16 17.48
CA ALA A 333 19.46 4.51 16.94
C ALA A 333 18.00 4.74 16.54
N ALA A 334 17.46 5.91 16.86
CA ALA A 334 16.03 6.21 16.63
C ALA A 334 15.64 6.05 15.15
N PHE A 335 16.61 6.11 14.24
CA PHE A 335 16.54 5.64 12.86
C PHE A 335 17.95 5.21 12.41
N ASP A 336 18.03 4.30 11.44
CA ASP A 336 19.30 3.75 10.93
C ASP A 336 19.58 4.31 9.53
N THR A 337 20.75 4.95 9.38
CA THR A 337 21.24 5.65 8.19
C THR A 337 21.70 4.68 7.09
N ASN A 338 21.89 3.40 7.43
CA ASN A 338 22.20 2.32 6.49
C ASN A 338 20.92 1.81 5.80
N VAL A 339 20.39 2.62 4.89
CA VAL A 339 19.05 2.42 4.32
C VAL A 339 19.09 1.61 3.03
N ASP A 340 18.47 0.41 3.06
CA ASP A 340 17.87 -0.17 1.85
C ASP A 340 16.38 0.18 1.84
N PRO A 341 15.89 0.93 0.84
CA PRO A 341 14.47 1.30 0.74
C PRO A 341 13.51 0.13 0.85
N ALA A 342 13.80 -1.05 0.27
CA ALA A 342 12.86 -2.19 0.32
C ALA A 342 12.66 -2.69 1.76
N PHE A 343 13.75 -2.84 2.51
CA PHE A 343 13.68 -3.23 3.93
C PHE A 343 12.97 -2.17 4.78
N ARG A 344 13.23 -0.88 4.54
CA ARG A 344 12.56 0.20 5.28
C ARG A 344 11.09 0.31 4.96
N MET A 345 10.71 0.15 3.70
CA MET A 345 9.32 0.09 3.26
C MET A 345 8.61 -1.08 3.94
N TRP A 346 9.22 -2.27 3.95
CA TRP A 346 8.65 -3.44 4.61
C TRP A 346 8.44 -3.22 6.13
N ASP A 347 9.46 -2.73 6.84
CA ASP A 347 9.36 -2.40 8.27
C ASP A 347 8.26 -1.36 8.54
N PHE A 348 8.04 -0.43 7.60
CA PHE A 348 7.02 0.60 7.70
C PHE A 348 5.62 0.07 7.44
N PHE A 349 5.45 -0.76 6.42
CA PHE A 349 4.20 -1.42 6.05
C PHE A 349 3.73 -2.36 7.17
N GLY A 350 4.62 -3.20 7.72
CA GLY A 350 4.28 -4.12 8.82
C GLY A 350 3.89 -3.43 10.14
N LYS A 351 4.27 -2.15 10.31
CA LYS A 351 3.81 -1.34 11.45
C LYS A 351 2.48 -0.64 11.21
N ALA A 352 2.04 -0.50 9.96
CA ALA A 352 0.68 -0.05 9.69
C ALA A 352 -0.34 -1.10 10.14
N ASP A 353 0.06 -2.37 10.18
CA ASP A 353 -0.74 -3.52 10.62
C ASP A 353 -0.80 -3.66 12.17
N SER A 354 0.28 -3.29 12.88
CA SER A 354 0.42 -3.58 14.33
C SER A 354 0.06 -2.44 15.29
N THR A 355 -0.32 -1.25 14.82
CA THR A 355 -0.80 -0.15 15.70
C THR A 355 -2.09 0.55 15.28
N ASP A 356 -2.82 0.08 14.26
CA ASP A 356 -4.06 0.75 13.80
C ASP A 356 -5.28 -0.17 13.59
N VAL A 357 -5.26 -1.38 14.14
CA VAL A 357 -6.47 -2.23 14.30
C VAL A 357 -7.20 -1.96 15.62
N VAL A 358 -7.61 -0.70 15.84
CA VAL A 358 -8.74 -0.37 16.75
C VAL A 358 -9.64 0.68 16.09
N ALA A 359 -10.20 0.33 14.93
CA ALA A 359 -11.44 0.82 14.33
C ALA A 359 -11.43 0.31 12.88
N THR A 360 -11.92 -0.88 12.56
CA THR A 360 -13.35 -1.15 12.47
C THR A 360 -13.59 -2.66 12.38
N ALA A 361 -14.05 -3.27 13.47
CA ALA A 361 -14.84 -4.50 13.44
C ALA A 361 -15.55 -4.67 14.78
N ALA A 362 -16.73 -4.07 14.91
CA ALA A 362 -17.71 -4.52 15.90
C ALA A 362 -19.11 -4.33 15.30
N PRO A 363 -19.91 -5.42 15.15
CA PRO A 363 -21.31 -5.30 14.81
C PRO A 363 -22.08 -4.64 15.98
N ALA A 364 -23.24 -4.07 15.64
CA ALA A 364 -24.10 -3.29 16.53
C ALA A 364 -24.24 -3.89 17.95
N LYS A 365 -23.91 -3.10 18.98
CA LYS A 365 -24.21 -3.45 20.36
C LYS A 365 -25.69 -3.16 20.64
N SER A 366 -26.43 -4.25 20.90
CA SER A 366 -27.70 -4.23 21.60
C SER A 366 -27.53 -3.69 23.02
N LYS A 367 -28.57 -3.00 23.51
CA LYS A 367 -28.67 -2.51 24.88
C LYS A 367 -28.76 -3.69 25.87
N ALA A 368 -27.93 -3.68 26.90
CA ALA A 368 -28.26 -4.16 28.24
C ALA A 368 -27.22 -3.60 29.22
N GLY A 369 -27.68 -2.84 30.23
CA GLY A 369 -26.82 -2.32 31.29
C GLY A 369 -26.72 -3.28 32.47
N ALA A 370 -25.64 -3.17 33.24
CA ALA A 370 -25.61 -3.29 34.70
C ALA A 370 -24.18 -3.03 35.22
N LYS A 371 -24.13 -2.58 36.48
CA LYS A 371 -23.03 -1.91 37.17
C LYS A 371 -21.98 -2.88 37.74
N SER A 372 -20.81 -2.29 37.97
CA SER A 372 -19.67 -2.77 38.78
C SER A 372 -20.04 -3.05 40.26
N GLY A 373 -19.36 -4.04 40.86
CA GLY A 373 -19.34 -4.25 42.32
C GLY A 373 -18.64 -5.54 42.77
N THR A 374 -17.31 -5.47 42.89
CA THR A 374 -16.39 -6.11 43.88
C THR A 374 -16.69 -7.48 44.55
N SER A 375 -15.63 -8.29 44.56
CA SER A 375 -15.37 -9.53 45.30
C SER A 375 -15.39 -9.41 46.84
N VAL A 376 -15.66 -10.52 47.55
CA VAL A 376 -14.85 -11.17 48.64
C VAL A 376 -15.72 -12.13 49.49
N ALA A 377 -15.09 -13.24 49.94
CA ALA A 377 -15.45 -14.20 51.01
C ALA A 377 -16.55 -15.24 50.70
N SER A 378 -16.23 -16.55 50.60
CA SER A 378 -15.84 -17.54 51.64
C SER A 378 -17.04 -18.17 52.37
N ASP A 379 -17.13 -19.49 52.14
CA ASP A 379 -17.61 -20.57 53.02
C ASP A 379 -19.10 -20.85 53.29
N CYS A 380 -19.37 -22.16 53.12
CA CYS A 380 -20.29 -23.05 53.83
C CYS A 380 -21.83 -22.97 53.63
N ALA A 381 -22.30 -24.01 52.93
CA ALA A 381 -23.20 -25.08 53.42
C ALA A 381 -24.72 -24.83 53.61
N ILE A 382 -25.47 -25.61 52.82
CA ILE A 382 -26.61 -26.51 53.16
C ILE A 382 -28.03 -25.93 53.43
N GLN A 383 -28.99 -26.56 52.71
CA GLN A 383 -30.46 -26.70 52.89
C GLN A 383 -31.35 -25.45 52.69
N ALA A 384 -32.27 -25.46 51.71
CA ALA A 384 -33.65 -26.02 51.74
C ALA A 384 -34.54 -25.30 52.77
N GLU A 385 -35.77 -24.86 52.57
CA GLU A 385 -36.78 -24.83 51.50
C GLU A 385 -37.90 -23.88 52.03
N ILE A 386 -38.82 -23.42 51.16
CA ILE A 386 -40.24 -23.08 51.48
C ILE A 386 -40.64 -21.69 52.07
N GLU A 387 -41.60 -21.09 51.35
CA GLU A 387 -42.70 -20.15 51.70
C GLU A 387 -42.48 -18.71 52.21
N GLY A 388 -42.72 -17.77 51.28
CA GLY A 388 -43.77 -16.74 51.33
C GLY A 388 -44.07 -15.96 52.62
N THR A 389 -43.92 -14.63 52.58
CA THR A 389 -45.03 -13.70 52.79
C THR A 389 -44.65 -12.26 52.44
N SER A 390 -45.66 -11.53 51.97
CA SER A 390 -45.72 -10.12 51.56
C SER A 390 -45.24 -9.10 52.59
N CYS A 391 -44.79 -7.93 52.12
CA CYS A 391 -45.07 -6.66 52.78
C CYS A 391 -45.22 -5.51 51.76
N SER A 392 -46.24 -4.70 52.00
CA SER A 392 -46.79 -3.61 51.20
C SER A 392 -46.28 -2.24 51.69
N SER A 393 -46.66 -1.20 50.92
CA SER A 393 -46.65 0.24 51.24
C SER A 393 -45.34 0.96 50.87
N SER A 394 -45.35 2.18 50.35
CA SER A 394 -46.43 3.09 49.98
C SER A 394 -45.82 4.19 49.12
N GLN A 395 -46.51 4.57 48.05
CA GLN A 395 -46.25 5.80 47.32
C GLN A 395 -46.76 7.01 48.12
N PRO A 396 -46.23 8.21 47.84
CA PRO A 396 -47.09 9.37 47.70
C PRO A 396 -47.15 9.82 46.24
N ILE A 397 -48.38 9.87 45.75
CA ILE A 397 -48.81 10.60 44.57
C ILE A 397 -48.73 12.09 44.89
N ASN A 398 -48.18 12.90 43.98
CA ASN A 398 -48.80 14.20 43.73
C ASN A 398 -48.71 14.62 42.26
N MET A 399 -49.84 15.15 41.79
CA MET A 399 -50.24 15.32 40.40
C MET A 399 -49.84 16.69 39.81
N ARG A 400 -50.12 16.81 38.49
CA ARG A 400 -50.46 18.02 37.69
C ARG A 400 -49.27 18.80 37.10
N ARG A 401 -49.34 19.38 35.91
CA ARG A 401 -50.21 19.33 34.70
C ARG A 401 -49.55 20.27 33.65
N SER A 402 -49.61 19.91 32.36
CA SER A 402 -49.79 20.75 31.16
C SER A 402 -48.90 21.98 30.81
N GLY A 403 -48.56 22.07 29.51
CA GLY A 403 -48.35 23.32 28.73
C GLY A 403 -46.93 23.45 28.16
N GLN A 404 -46.59 23.16 26.89
CA GLN A 404 -46.91 23.79 25.58
C GLN A 404 -46.24 25.16 25.32
N GLY A 405 -45.54 25.30 24.17
CA GLY A 405 -44.98 26.54 23.56
C GLY A 405 -43.45 26.66 23.71
N VAL A 406 -42.57 26.51 22.71
CA VAL A 406 -42.33 27.24 21.42
C VAL A 406 -42.04 28.74 21.61
N GLN A 407 -40.77 29.16 21.43
CA GLN A 407 -40.27 30.18 20.48
C GLN A 407 -38.83 30.64 20.81
N ASP A 408 -37.94 30.44 19.82
CA ASP A 408 -36.94 31.35 19.22
C ASP A 408 -36.13 32.41 19.98
N ALA A 409 -34.95 32.61 19.39
CA ALA A 409 -34.07 33.80 19.34
C ALA A 409 -33.06 33.94 20.50
N LEU A 410 -31.77 34.15 20.26
CA LEU A 410 -31.06 34.81 19.15
C LEU A 410 -29.76 34.07 18.78
#